data_AF-A0AAU9K9T6-F1
#
_entry.id   AF-A0AAU9K9T6-F1
#
_cell.length_a   1.000
_cell.length_b   1.000
_cell.length_c   1.000
_cell.angle_alpha   90.00
_cell.angle_beta   90.00
_cell.angle_gamma   90.00
#
_symmetry.space_group_name_H-M   'P 1'
#
loop_
_entity.id
_entity.type
_entity.pdbx_description
1 polymer ?
#
loop_
_entity_poly.entity_id
_entity_poly.type
_entity_poly.pdbx_seq_one_letter_code
_entity_poly.pdbx_strand_id
1 'polypeptide(L)'
;MDKASKTRSRFYITLPSLLRSTTTRQISASVVFPLTAVRKKSSDSLSPSPKNGLSYDSEDEERAAVEKLDFQEKEGQLEFIRSLKEAQSTLQKRVAGQDLVEGHILERKYRNRLPTLVKKITSVELQKHTTKQRMARKHEDEGFKDKCRYLKLYEDELEKAYEKLLNELKDVHKKREELRRECLDIKKQSVIFAGEIDKIKSQIAIQETKEVKKKKRSPEEFSEWMSYKAKLKELLSKRQEEAAKVNSSIGEEISKRAEPLQLLDSQSTQLRKQMGMVRDAQISHYLSLLKEGKDTRSEGLVWIVRSLWKLNQPVSPEMFPSFLDTDAIHSILFLAQKSVEIEQLSEELARISKLGSMNFSGNDKWNNIHARLFQLTKNIQTQKPKNVWDKVTKQMVVVYEDDTQANEDGPSKVVSISENKINDQHLQSLREVVKKAKELELQRLAQECLLSSYETKYNITLKELLSAIVGVESLDRYMAAISKEQKQLKDRLESTKTFSFARN
;
A
#
# COMPACT_ATOMS: atom_id res chain seq x y z
N MET A 1 6.26 -56.77 -12.63
CA MET A 1 4.79 -56.76 -12.81
C MET A 1 4.19 -56.13 -11.56
N ASP A 2 4.28 -54.81 -11.37
CA ASP A 2 3.59 -53.70 -12.07
C ASP A 2 2.14 -53.59 -11.57
N LYS A 3 1.61 -52.50 -11.02
CA LYS A 3 1.98 -51.08 -10.97
C LYS A 3 1.26 -50.44 -9.77
N ALA A 4 1.96 -49.68 -8.95
CA ALA A 4 1.35 -48.75 -8.00
C ALA A 4 1.30 -47.36 -8.62
N SER A 5 0.09 -46.95 -9.02
CA SER A 5 -0.19 -45.67 -9.68
C SER A 5 -0.05 -44.50 -8.70
N LYS A 6 1.04 -43.73 -8.84
CA LYS A 6 1.20 -42.40 -8.22
C LYS A 6 0.38 -41.37 -9.00
N THR A 7 -0.77 -40.99 -8.47
CA THR A 7 -1.53 -39.81 -8.90
C THR A 7 -0.84 -38.55 -8.36
N ARG A 8 -0.11 -37.85 -9.23
CA ARG A 8 0.34 -36.46 -8.99
C ARG A 8 -0.86 -35.53 -9.14
N SER A 9 -1.40 -35.07 -8.02
CA SER A 9 -2.37 -33.97 -8.00
C SER A 9 -1.66 -32.66 -8.36
N ARG A 10 -1.95 -32.11 -9.54
CA ARG A 10 -1.56 -30.75 -9.92
C ARG A 10 -2.60 -29.79 -9.33
N PHE A 11 -2.24 -29.07 -8.26
CA PHE A 11 -3.03 -27.96 -7.78
C PHE A 11 -2.82 -26.75 -8.71
N TYR A 12 -3.76 -26.54 -9.63
CA TYR A 12 -3.93 -25.24 -10.28
C TYR A 12 -4.69 -24.35 -9.32
N ILE A 13 -4.03 -23.32 -8.78
CA ILE A 13 -4.69 -22.29 -7.99
C ILE A 13 -5.36 -21.33 -8.97
N THR A 14 -6.65 -21.57 -9.25
CA THR A 14 -7.54 -20.57 -9.85
C THR A 14 -7.76 -19.46 -8.81
N LEU A 15 -7.17 -18.30 -9.07
CA LEU A 15 -7.54 -17.05 -8.39
C LEU A 15 -9.04 -16.78 -8.65
N PRO A 16 -9.79 -16.26 -7.67
CA PRO A 16 -11.17 -15.85 -7.91
C PRO A 16 -11.15 -14.71 -8.93
N SER A 17 -11.60 -15.00 -10.15
CA SER A 17 -11.92 -13.97 -11.13
C SER A 17 -13.07 -13.13 -10.57
N LEU A 18 -12.75 -11.95 -10.05
CA LEU A 18 -13.71 -10.89 -9.83
C LEU A 18 -14.27 -10.50 -11.21
N LEU A 19 -15.37 -11.18 -11.59
CA LEU A 19 -16.22 -10.84 -12.73
C LEU A 19 -16.74 -9.42 -12.53
N ARG A 20 -16.01 -8.44 -13.06
CA ARG A 20 -16.60 -7.16 -13.43
C ARG A 20 -17.49 -7.44 -14.64
N SER A 21 -18.80 -7.37 -14.43
CA SER A 21 -19.76 -7.20 -15.51
C SER A 21 -19.48 -5.88 -16.24
N THR A 22 -18.66 -5.95 -17.30
CA THR A 22 -18.61 -4.89 -18.29
C THR A 22 -19.89 -4.98 -19.11
N THR A 23 -20.92 -4.26 -18.69
CA THR A 23 -22.06 -3.93 -19.54
C THR A 23 -21.55 -2.95 -20.60
N THR A 24 -21.01 -3.49 -21.69
CA THR A 24 -20.66 -2.75 -22.90
C THR A 24 -21.96 -2.27 -23.54
N ARG A 25 -22.41 -1.06 -23.18
CA ARG A 25 -23.37 -0.32 -24.01
C ARG A 25 -22.62 0.15 -25.25
N GLN A 26 -22.80 -0.56 -26.36
CA GLN A 26 -22.59 -0.01 -27.69
C GLN A 26 -23.50 1.22 -27.83
N ILE A 27 -22.91 2.41 -27.76
CA ILE A 27 -23.51 3.62 -28.31
C ILE A 27 -22.72 3.92 -29.57
N SER A 28 -23.19 3.36 -30.68
CA SER A 28 -22.91 3.83 -32.02
C SER A 28 -23.64 5.16 -32.22
N ALA A 29 -22.93 6.26 -32.07
CA ALA A 29 -23.33 7.56 -32.58
C ALA A 29 -22.10 8.25 -33.17
N SER A 30 -21.97 8.05 -34.48
CA SER A 30 -21.13 8.81 -35.39
C SER A 30 -21.51 10.30 -35.32
N VAL A 31 -20.63 11.12 -34.73
CA VAL A 31 -20.67 12.57 -34.91
C VAL A 31 -19.34 12.99 -35.51
N VAL A 32 -19.39 13.20 -36.82
CA VAL A 32 -18.33 13.81 -37.63
C VAL A 32 -18.26 15.28 -37.24
N PHE A 33 -17.14 15.71 -36.66
CA PHE A 33 -16.81 17.13 -36.51
C PHE A 33 -15.68 17.49 -37.50
N PRO A 34 -15.83 18.58 -38.28
CA PRO A 34 -14.86 18.98 -39.28
C PRO A 34 -13.61 19.61 -38.65
N LEU A 35 -12.45 19.12 -39.09
CA LEU A 35 -11.14 19.73 -38.89
C LEU A 35 -11.11 21.11 -39.54
N THR A 36 -11.14 22.16 -38.74
CA THR A 36 -10.76 23.51 -39.19
C THR A 36 -9.26 23.67 -38.99
N ALA A 37 -8.55 23.78 -40.11
CA ALA A 37 -7.14 24.09 -40.18
C ALA A 37 -6.89 25.52 -39.68
N VAL A 38 -6.17 25.66 -38.56
CA VAL A 38 -5.66 26.96 -38.10
C VAL A 38 -4.19 27.10 -38.48
N ARG A 39 -4.03 28.02 -39.42
CA ARG A 39 -2.84 28.57 -40.07
C ARG A 39 -1.85 29.12 -39.03
N LYS A 40 -0.61 28.62 -39.04
CA LYS A 40 0.54 29.25 -38.37
C LYS A 40 0.78 30.63 -39.00
N LYS A 41 0.68 31.69 -38.20
CA LYS A 41 1.28 33.00 -38.48
C LYS A 41 2.36 33.27 -37.44
N SER A 42 3.55 33.53 -37.95
CA SER A 42 4.67 34.17 -37.30
C SER A 42 4.30 35.60 -36.87
N SER A 43 4.74 35.99 -35.69
CA SER A 43 4.98 37.40 -35.35
C SER A 43 5.95 37.49 -34.19
N ASP A 44 7.11 38.07 -34.49
CA ASP A 44 8.03 38.69 -33.55
C ASP A 44 7.30 39.65 -32.61
N SER A 45 7.66 39.64 -31.33
CA SER A 45 7.53 40.83 -30.48
C SER A 45 8.53 40.76 -29.32
N LEU A 46 9.50 41.67 -29.41
CA LEU A 46 10.33 42.18 -28.34
C LEU A 46 9.46 42.92 -27.32
N SER A 47 9.71 42.74 -26.01
CA SER A 47 9.58 43.76 -24.94
C SER A 47 10.04 43.15 -23.57
N PRO A 48 10.28 43.94 -22.49
CA PRO A 48 11.58 43.97 -21.84
C PRO A 48 11.59 43.36 -20.43
N SER A 49 12.78 42.97 -20.00
CA SER A 49 13.10 42.49 -18.64
C SER A 49 13.08 43.64 -17.61
N PRO A 50 12.58 43.41 -16.38
CA PRO A 50 12.69 44.36 -15.28
C PRO A 50 14.08 44.29 -14.64
N LYS A 51 14.77 45.42 -14.64
CA LYS A 51 16.00 45.65 -13.89
C LYS A 51 15.67 45.66 -12.39
N ASN A 52 16.16 44.67 -11.65
CA ASN A 52 16.43 44.81 -10.21
C ASN A 52 17.92 44.59 -9.99
N GLY A 53 18.60 45.68 -9.65
CA GLY A 53 20.01 45.71 -9.34
C GLY A 53 20.29 45.12 -7.98
N LEU A 54 21.14 44.11 -7.95
CA LEU A 54 22.06 43.82 -6.86
C LEU A 54 23.39 43.46 -7.54
N SER A 55 24.23 44.47 -7.68
CA SER A 55 25.63 44.36 -8.08
C SER A 55 26.39 43.71 -6.95
N TYR A 56 26.60 42.39 -7.06
CA TYR A 56 27.62 41.68 -6.32
C TYR A 56 28.75 41.37 -7.30
N ASP A 57 29.98 41.68 -6.90
CA ASP A 57 31.22 41.53 -7.68
C ASP A 57 31.46 40.06 -8.09
N SER A 58 30.83 39.65 -9.20
CA SER A 58 30.90 38.30 -9.77
C SER A 58 32.18 38.04 -10.58
N GLU A 59 32.95 39.08 -10.93
CA GLU A 59 34.15 38.92 -11.74
C GLU A 59 35.35 38.41 -10.92
N ASP A 60 35.40 38.73 -9.62
CA ASP A 60 36.47 38.26 -8.73
C ASP A 60 36.25 36.81 -8.27
N GLU A 61 34.99 36.37 -8.11
CA GLU A 61 34.69 34.96 -7.78
C GLU A 61 34.92 34.03 -8.98
N GLU A 62 34.59 34.44 -10.20
CA GLU A 62 34.90 33.66 -11.41
C GLU A 62 36.42 33.61 -11.67
N ARG A 63 37.16 34.71 -11.49
CA ARG A 63 38.64 34.68 -11.58
C ARG A 63 39.26 33.77 -10.53
N ALA A 64 38.80 33.83 -9.27
CA ALA A 64 39.30 32.97 -8.22
C ALA A 64 38.96 31.48 -8.44
N ALA A 65 37.83 31.18 -9.08
CA ALA A 65 37.45 29.82 -9.45
C ALA A 65 38.31 29.27 -10.59
N VAL A 66 38.62 30.08 -11.61
CA VAL A 66 39.50 29.71 -12.73
C VAL A 66 40.95 29.53 -12.27
N GLU A 67 41.47 30.41 -11.40
CA GLU A 67 42.82 30.22 -10.82
C GLU A 67 42.93 28.96 -9.97
N LYS A 68 41.87 28.58 -9.23
CA LYS A 68 41.85 27.33 -8.45
C LYS A 68 41.88 26.07 -9.32
N LEU A 69 41.20 26.08 -10.46
CA LEU A 69 41.22 24.97 -11.41
C LEU A 69 42.62 24.81 -12.04
N ASP A 70 43.25 25.92 -12.42
CA ASP A 70 44.59 25.93 -13.01
C ASP A 70 45.68 25.49 -12.00
N PHE A 71 45.48 25.77 -10.72
CA PHE A 71 46.37 25.30 -9.65
C PHE A 71 46.23 23.78 -9.38
N GLN A 72 45.00 23.24 -9.42
CA GLN A 72 44.77 21.81 -9.23
C GLN A 72 45.34 20.96 -10.37
N GLU A 73 45.24 21.43 -11.62
CA GLU A 73 45.89 20.75 -12.75
C GLU A 73 47.42 20.78 -12.63
N LYS A 74 48.01 21.91 -12.22
CA LYS A 74 49.45 22.03 -11.98
C LYS A 74 49.93 21.17 -10.82
N GLU A 75 49.14 21.04 -9.76
CA GLU A 75 49.46 20.19 -8.61
C GLU A 75 49.42 18.70 -8.99
N GLY A 76 48.41 18.28 -9.76
CA GLY A 76 48.36 16.93 -10.33
C GLY A 76 49.54 16.60 -11.25
N GLN A 77 49.98 17.56 -12.08
CA GLN A 77 51.17 17.41 -12.91
C GLN A 77 52.47 17.33 -12.08
N LEU A 78 52.57 18.10 -10.99
CA LEU A 78 53.72 18.05 -10.08
C LEU A 78 53.81 16.72 -9.31
N GLU A 79 52.67 16.18 -8.86
CA GLU A 79 52.62 14.85 -8.24
C GLU A 79 53.02 13.76 -9.23
N PHE A 80 52.57 13.84 -10.48
CA PHE A 80 52.97 12.92 -11.54
C PHE A 80 54.48 12.98 -11.82
N ILE A 81 55.07 14.17 -11.86
CA ILE A 81 56.53 14.34 -12.06
C ILE A 81 57.32 13.82 -10.85
N ARG A 82 56.83 14.00 -9.62
CA ARG A 82 57.47 13.42 -8.41
C ARG A 82 57.44 11.89 -8.45
N SER A 83 56.29 11.31 -8.80
CA SER A 83 56.10 9.86 -9.02
C SER A 83 57.10 9.32 -10.07
N LEU A 84 57.26 10.01 -11.20
CA LEU A 84 58.22 9.63 -12.24
C LEU A 84 59.67 9.71 -11.77
N LYS A 85 60.06 10.75 -11.02
CA LYS A 85 61.42 10.86 -10.45
C LYS A 85 61.70 9.77 -9.42
N GLU A 86 60.72 9.40 -8.60
CA GLU A 86 60.84 8.32 -7.63
C GLU A 86 60.97 6.96 -8.31
N ALA A 87 60.17 6.71 -9.36
CA ALA A 87 60.28 5.53 -10.21
C ALA A 87 61.64 5.45 -10.94
N GLN A 88 62.15 6.58 -11.42
CA GLN A 88 63.46 6.65 -12.06
C GLN A 88 64.61 6.38 -11.07
N SER A 89 64.53 6.93 -9.86
CA SER A 89 65.50 6.69 -8.79
C SER A 89 65.51 5.23 -8.36
N THR A 90 64.34 4.61 -8.18
CA THR A 90 64.23 3.18 -7.86
C THR A 90 64.75 2.30 -9.00
N LEU A 91 64.51 2.66 -10.26
CA LEU A 91 65.08 1.93 -11.40
C LEU A 91 66.62 2.05 -11.45
N GLN A 92 67.17 3.23 -11.20
CA GLN A 92 68.62 3.44 -11.14
C GLN A 92 69.28 2.63 -10.02
N LYS A 93 68.65 2.56 -8.83
CA LYS A 93 69.13 1.71 -7.73
C LYS A 93 69.13 0.21 -8.07
N ARG A 94 68.10 -0.25 -8.80
CA ARG A 94 68.03 -1.64 -9.30
C ARG A 94 69.10 -1.93 -10.35
N VAL A 95 69.30 -1.03 -11.31
CA VAL A 95 70.32 -1.19 -12.37
C VAL A 95 71.74 -1.14 -11.79
N ALA A 96 71.98 -0.31 -10.77
CA ALA A 96 73.26 -0.23 -10.07
C ALA A 96 73.52 -1.41 -9.10
N GLY A 97 72.56 -2.33 -8.93
CA GLY A 97 72.67 -3.46 -7.99
C GLY A 97 72.72 -3.06 -6.51
N GLN A 98 72.49 -1.78 -6.17
CA GLN A 98 72.50 -1.29 -4.78
C GLN A 98 71.39 -1.92 -3.94
N ASP A 99 70.22 -2.19 -4.54
CA ASP A 99 69.10 -2.85 -3.85
C ASP A 99 69.44 -4.28 -3.39
N LEU A 100 70.27 -5.01 -4.15
CA LEU A 100 70.71 -6.36 -3.78
C LEU A 100 71.74 -6.32 -2.64
N VAL A 101 72.60 -5.30 -2.64
CA VAL A 101 73.60 -5.11 -1.58
C VAL A 101 72.95 -4.65 -0.28
N GLU A 102 71.99 -3.71 -0.32
CA GLU A 102 71.20 -3.30 0.84
C GLU A 102 70.34 -4.45 1.38
N GLY A 103 69.72 -5.23 0.48
CA GLY A 103 68.98 -6.44 0.84
C GLY A 103 69.84 -7.47 1.57
N HIS A 104 71.04 -7.77 1.06
CA HIS A 104 71.94 -8.74 1.70
C HIS A 104 72.58 -8.22 2.99
N ILE A 105 72.81 -6.91 3.12
CA ILE A 105 73.27 -6.30 4.38
C ILE A 105 72.19 -6.40 5.45
N LEU A 106 70.93 -6.14 5.10
CA LEU A 106 69.78 -6.33 5.98
C LEU A 106 69.60 -7.81 6.35
N GLU A 107 69.63 -8.72 5.38
CA GLU A 107 69.54 -10.16 5.64
C GLU A 107 70.64 -10.67 6.58
N ARG A 108 71.89 -10.21 6.42
CA ARG A 108 72.99 -10.57 7.32
C ARG A 108 72.83 -9.96 8.72
N LYS A 109 72.33 -8.71 8.83
CA LYS A 109 72.08 -8.06 10.13
C LYS A 109 70.96 -8.74 10.94
N TYR A 110 69.97 -9.32 10.26
CA TYR A 110 68.77 -9.85 10.91
C TYR A 110 68.68 -11.39 10.91
N ARG A 111 69.56 -12.13 10.20
CA ARG A 111 69.58 -13.61 10.14
C ARG A 111 69.49 -14.31 11.50
N ASN A 112 70.13 -13.74 12.52
CA ASN A 112 70.18 -14.34 13.86
C ASN A 112 69.06 -13.86 14.80
N ARG A 113 68.14 -13.00 14.34
CA ARG A 113 66.95 -12.52 15.09
C ARG A 113 65.60 -12.88 14.44
N LEU A 114 65.61 -13.53 13.27
CA LEU A 114 64.42 -13.71 12.42
C LEU A 114 63.39 -14.78 12.84
N PRO A 115 63.69 -15.90 13.52
CA PRO A 115 62.64 -16.91 13.80
C PRO A 115 61.50 -16.39 14.69
N THR A 116 61.77 -15.43 15.58
CA THR A 116 60.79 -14.78 16.47
C THR A 116 60.19 -13.50 15.90
N LEU A 117 60.90 -12.79 15.01
CA LEU A 117 60.40 -11.58 14.33
C LEU A 117 59.57 -11.90 13.09
N VAL A 118 59.88 -12.94 12.30
CA VAL A 118 59.07 -13.34 11.14
C VAL A 118 57.69 -13.81 11.56
N LYS A 119 57.56 -14.56 12.66
CA LYS A 119 56.25 -14.94 13.23
C LYS A 119 55.44 -13.73 13.73
N LYS A 120 56.10 -12.70 14.27
CA LYS A 120 55.45 -11.45 14.68
C LYS A 120 55.09 -10.55 13.49
N ILE A 121 55.95 -10.45 12.47
CA ILE A 121 55.71 -9.63 11.28
C ILE A 121 54.60 -10.26 10.42
N THR A 122 54.64 -11.57 10.20
CA THR A 122 53.54 -12.28 9.50
C THR A 122 52.23 -12.22 10.27
N SER A 123 52.23 -12.31 11.61
CA SER A 123 50.98 -12.13 12.37
C SER A 123 50.45 -10.69 12.30
N VAL A 124 51.34 -9.69 12.32
CA VAL A 124 50.96 -8.27 12.23
C VAL A 124 50.49 -7.88 10.83
N GLU A 125 51.11 -8.41 9.77
CA GLU A 125 50.66 -8.17 8.38
C GLU A 125 49.35 -8.88 8.06
N LEU A 126 49.16 -10.12 8.55
CA LEU A 126 47.88 -10.81 8.46
C LEU A 126 46.78 -10.06 9.21
N GLN A 127 47.10 -9.48 10.39
CA GLN A 127 46.20 -8.60 11.14
C GLN A 127 45.89 -7.29 10.40
N LYS A 128 46.86 -6.70 9.69
CA LYS A 128 46.64 -5.49 8.87
C LYS A 128 45.78 -5.76 7.63
N HIS A 129 46.00 -6.88 6.94
CA HIS A 129 45.17 -7.27 5.79
C HIS A 129 43.73 -7.59 6.21
N THR A 130 43.55 -8.31 7.32
CA THR A 130 42.21 -8.62 7.85
C THR A 130 41.48 -7.39 8.38
N THR A 131 42.18 -6.43 9.00
CA THR A 131 41.56 -5.15 9.41
C THR A 131 41.18 -4.29 8.21
N LYS A 132 42.03 -4.17 7.18
CA LYS A 132 41.69 -3.44 5.94
C LYS A 132 40.48 -4.05 5.22
N GLN A 133 40.41 -5.38 5.11
CA GLN A 133 39.24 -6.07 4.55
C GLN A 133 37.97 -5.86 5.39
N ARG A 134 38.08 -5.86 6.73
CA ARG A 134 36.94 -5.56 7.62
C ARG A 134 36.45 -4.13 7.45
N MET A 135 37.35 -3.15 7.32
CA MET A 135 36.99 -1.75 7.09
C MET A 135 36.34 -1.55 5.73
N ALA A 136 36.86 -2.20 4.67
CA ALA A 136 36.25 -2.15 3.34
C ALA A 136 34.82 -2.72 3.34
N ARG A 137 34.61 -3.90 3.93
CA ARG A 137 33.28 -4.50 4.08
C ARG A 137 32.33 -3.64 4.91
N LYS A 138 32.84 -3.02 5.97
CA LYS A 138 32.04 -2.10 6.80
C LYS A 138 31.59 -0.89 5.99
N HIS A 139 32.47 -0.32 5.17
CA HIS A 139 32.13 0.81 4.30
C HIS A 139 31.14 0.41 3.19
N GLU A 140 31.24 -0.80 2.63
CA GLU A 140 30.25 -1.34 1.69
C GLU A 140 28.89 -1.56 2.37
N ASP A 141 28.87 -2.14 3.58
CA ASP A 141 27.66 -2.33 4.38
C ASP A 141 27.02 -0.98 4.77
N GLU A 142 27.81 0.03 5.12
CA GLU A 142 27.34 1.39 5.43
C GLU A 142 26.77 2.08 4.18
N GLY A 143 27.48 2.01 3.04
CA GLY A 143 26.98 2.54 1.77
C GLY A 143 25.68 1.87 1.32
N PHE A 144 25.53 0.57 1.56
CA PHE A 144 24.29 -0.13 1.30
C PHE A 144 23.16 0.33 2.21
N LYS A 145 23.42 0.51 3.52
CA LYS A 145 22.41 1.02 4.47
C LYS A 145 21.95 2.43 4.11
N ASP A 146 22.85 3.31 3.70
CA ASP A 146 22.48 4.67 3.28
C ASP A 146 21.69 4.66 1.97
N LYS A 147 22.03 3.77 1.03
CA LYS A 147 21.19 3.53 -0.15
C LYS A 147 19.79 3.05 0.23
N CYS A 148 19.67 2.10 1.16
CA CYS A 148 18.36 1.62 1.64
C CYS A 148 17.55 2.74 2.32
N ARG A 149 18.20 3.63 3.09
CA ARG A 149 17.53 4.80 3.70
C ARG A 149 16.98 5.74 2.63
N TYR A 150 17.77 6.05 1.61
CA TYR A 150 17.32 6.89 0.50
C TYR A 150 16.13 6.27 -0.25
N LEU A 151 16.22 4.97 -0.56
CA LEU A 151 15.13 4.26 -1.23
C LEU A 151 13.85 4.21 -0.38
N LYS A 152 13.98 4.02 0.94
CA LYS A 152 12.85 4.08 1.86
C LYS A 152 12.19 5.46 1.90
N LEU A 153 12.98 6.53 1.91
CA LEU A 153 12.45 7.90 1.83
C LEU A 153 11.71 8.14 0.52
N TYR A 154 12.28 7.68 -0.60
CA TYR A 154 11.64 7.76 -1.90
C TYR A 154 10.31 6.98 -1.95
N GLU A 155 10.25 5.78 -1.36
CA GLU A 155 9.02 5.00 -1.22
C GLU A 155 7.95 5.74 -0.40
N ASP A 156 8.35 6.30 0.76
CA ASP A 156 7.46 7.08 1.62
C ASP A 156 6.95 8.34 0.91
N GLU A 157 7.78 8.98 0.08
CA GLU A 157 7.38 10.12 -0.74
C GLU A 157 6.36 9.73 -1.81
N LEU A 158 6.57 8.60 -2.50
CA LEU A 158 5.60 8.08 -3.48
C LEU A 158 4.27 7.72 -2.83
N GLU A 159 4.30 7.07 -1.66
CA GLU A 159 3.09 6.72 -0.90
C GLU A 159 2.33 7.97 -0.45
N LYS A 160 3.01 8.95 0.16
CA LYS A 160 2.41 10.23 0.55
C LYS A 160 1.85 11.01 -0.63
N ALA A 161 2.55 11.01 -1.76
CA ALA A 161 2.08 11.66 -2.99
C ALA A 161 0.79 11.00 -3.50
N TYR A 162 0.75 9.67 -3.51
CA TYR A 162 -0.44 8.91 -3.90
C TYR A 162 -1.63 9.18 -2.96
N GLU A 163 -1.41 9.15 -1.64
CA GLU A 163 -2.44 9.45 -0.64
C GLU A 163 -3.00 10.88 -0.76
N LYS A 164 -2.12 11.86 -0.99
CA LYS A 164 -2.51 13.25 -1.22
C LYS A 164 -3.42 13.37 -2.44
N LEU A 165 -3.01 12.80 -3.57
CA LEU A 165 -3.81 12.80 -4.81
C LEU A 165 -5.16 12.07 -4.63
N LEU A 166 -5.16 10.97 -3.87
CA LEU A 166 -6.39 10.23 -3.56
C LEU A 166 -7.37 11.08 -2.73
N ASN A 167 -6.87 11.83 -1.76
CA ASN A 167 -7.69 12.72 -0.94
C ASN A 167 -8.23 13.91 -1.75
N GLU A 168 -7.39 14.53 -2.58
CA GLU A 168 -7.83 15.58 -3.53
C GLU A 168 -8.92 15.06 -4.48
N LEU A 169 -8.77 13.82 -4.98
CA LEU A 169 -9.78 13.19 -5.84
C LEU A 169 -11.11 12.96 -5.10
N LYS A 170 -11.07 12.55 -3.82
CA LYS A 170 -12.28 12.41 -2.98
C LYS A 170 -12.97 13.76 -2.79
N ASP A 171 -12.21 14.82 -2.55
CA ASP A 171 -12.76 16.17 -2.39
C ASP A 171 -13.40 16.70 -3.67
N VAL A 172 -12.76 16.48 -4.83
CA VAL A 172 -13.33 16.80 -6.14
C VAL A 172 -14.63 16.02 -6.36
N HIS A 173 -14.66 14.72 -6.02
CA HIS A 173 -15.88 13.93 -6.11
C HIS A 173 -17.00 14.44 -5.19
N LYS A 174 -16.68 14.82 -3.95
CA LYS A 174 -17.66 15.39 -3.01
C LYS A 174 -18.27 16.68 -3.57
N LYS A 175 -17.44 17.63 -4.02
CA LYS A 175 -17.89 18.89 -4.64
C LYS A 175 -18.74 18.64 -5.88
N ARG A 176 -18.37 17.66 -6.70
CA ARG A 176 -19.12 17.29 -7.90
C ARG A 176 -20.52 16.77 -7.56
N GLU A 177 -20.62 15.91 -6.54
CA GLU A 177 -21.93 15.37 -6.13
C GLU A 177 -22.80 16.44 -5.44
N GLU A 178 -22.21 17.40 -4.73
CA GLU A 178 -22.93 18.57 -4.18
C GLU A 178 -23.54 19.43 -5.31
N LEU A 179 -22.75 19.80 -6.33
CA LEU A 179 -23.25 20.54 -7.50
C LEU A 179 -24.32 19.78 -8.28
N ARG A 180 -24.19 18.45 -8.40
CA ARG A 180 -25.21 17.61 -9.04
C ARG A 180 -26.52 17.61 -8.26
N ARG A 181 -26.45 17.49 -6.93
CA ARG A 181 -27.63 17.55 -6.06
C ARG A 181 -28.34 18.89 -6.20
N GLU A 182 -27.59 19.98 -6.16
CA GLU A 182 -28.11 21.31 -6.41
C GLU A 182 -28.80 21.46 -7.76
N CYS A 183 -28.20 20.96 -8.85
CA CYS A 183 -28.82 20.97 -10.17
C CYS A 183 -30.13 20.17 -10.21
N LEU A 184 -30.20 19.06 -9.47
CA LEU A 184 -31.43 18.26 -9.35
C LEU A 184 -32.51 19.02 -8.57
N ASP A 185 -32.14 19.73 -7.51
CA ASP A 185 -33.10 20.50 -6.71
C ASP A 185 -33.71 21.67 -7.51
N ILE A 186 -32.92 22.33 -8.34
CA ILE A 186 -33.44 23.34 -9.30
C ILE A 186 -34.40 22.68 -10.30
N LYS A 187 -34.05 21.52 -10.86
CA LYS A 187 -34.94 20.80 -11.80
C LYS A 187 -36.27 20.39 -11.16
N LYS A 188 -36.28 20.03 -9.87
CA LYS A 188 -37.52 19.71 -9.16
C LYS A 188 -38.49 20.90 -9.14
N GLN A 189 -37.99 22.14 -9.07
CA GLN A 189 -38.86 23.33 -9.13
C GLN A 189 -39.60 23.41 -10.47
N SER A 190 -38.92 23.17 -11.59
CA SER A 190 -39.55 23.12 -12.93
C SER A 190 -40.67 22.06 -13.00
N VAL A 191 -40.44 20.88 -12.43
CA VAL A 191 -41.45 19.81 -12.37
C VAL A 191 -42.68 20.22 -11.55
N ILE A 192 -42.49 20.94 -10.43
CA ILE A 192 -43.60 21.45 -9.61
C ILE A 192 -44.48 22.39 -10.45
N PHE A 193 -43.89 23.36 -11.17
CA PHE A 193 -44.63 24.28 -12.03
C PHE A 193 -45.36 23.56 -13.17
N ALA A 194 -44.74 22.56 -13.80
CA ALA A 194 -45.39 21.74 -14.81
C ALA A 194 -46.63 21.02 -14.23
N GLY A 195 -46.51 20.44 -13.03
CA GLY A 195 -47.62 19.80 -12.34
C GLY A 195 -48.77 20.76 -11.98
N GLU A 196 -48.46 22.02 -11.62
CA GLU A 196 -49.48 23.05 -11.39
C GLU A 196 -50.24 23.39 -12.68
N ILE A 197 -49.54 23.54 -13.81
CA ILE A 197 -50.16 23.77 -15.12
C ILE A 197 -51.10 22.63 -15.50
N ASP A 198 -50.68 21.38 -15.30
CA ASP A 198 -51.48 20.21 -15.67
C ASP A 198 -52.73 20.05 -14.79
N LYS A 199 -52.65 20.43 -13.50
CA LYS A 199 -53.84 20.51 -12.63
C LYS A 199 -54.86 21.52 -13.17
N ILE A 200 -54.42 22.70 -13.61
CA ILE A 200 -55.31 23.73 -14.16
C ILE A 200 -55.94 23.26 -15.48
N LYS A 201 -55.15 22.66 -16.39
CA LYS A 201 -55.68 22.05 -17.62
C LYS A 201 -56.74 20.99 -17.34
N SER A 202 -56.48 20.13 -16.35
CA SER A 202 -57.41 19.08 -15.94
C SER A 202 -58.72 19.66 -15.40
N GLN A 203 -58.66 20.73 -14.61
CA GLN A 203 -59.85 21.44 -14.12
C GLN A 203 -60.69 22.00 -15.28
N ILE A 204 -60.06 22.60 -16.28
CA ILE A 204 -60.73 23.10 -17.49
C ILE A 204 -61.44 21.94 -18.23
N ALA A 205 -60.74 20.83 -18.46
CA ALA A 205 -61.30 19.67 -19.16
C ALA A 205 -62.47 19.02 -18.38
N ILE A 206 -62.36 18.88 -17.05
CA ILE A 206 -63.44 18.38 -16.19
C ILE A 206 -64.67 19.28 -16.27
N GLN A 207 -64.48 20.61 -16.35
CA GLN A 207 -65.60 21.53 -16.50
C GLN A 207 -66.24 21.41 -17.88
N GLU A 208 -65.44 21.37 -18.95
CA GLU A 208 -65.97 21.21 -20.32
C GLU A 208 -66.78 19.92 -20.48
N THR A 209 -66.32 18.81 -19.91
CA THR A 209 -67.06 17.53 -19.94
C THR A 209 -68.34 17.55 -19.10
N LYS A 210 -68.38 18.30 -17.99
CA LYS A 210 -69.62 18.53 -17.21
C LYS A 210 -70.62 19.36 -18.00
N GLU A 211 -70.16 20.29 -18.81
CA GLU A 211 -71.04 21.16 -19.61
C GLU A 211 -71.71 20.43 -20.78
N VAL A 212 -70.96 19.61 -21.51
CA VAL A 212 -71.52 18.81 -22.63
C VAL A 212 -72.71 17.95 -22.19
N LYS A 213 -72.78 17.59 -20.91
CA LYS A 213 -73.86 16.79 -20.32
C LYS A 213 -75.10 17.61 -19.94
N LYS A 214 -75.01 18.94 -19.78
CA LYS A 214 -76.14 19.81 -19.38
C LYS A 214 -76.75 20.49 -20.62
N LYS A 215 -77.65 19.79 -21.33
CA LYS A 215 -78.22 20.24 -22.62
C LYS A 215 -79.24 21.40 -22.57
N LYS A 216 -79.61 21.93 -21.39
CA LYS A 216 -80.57 23.05 -21.25
C LYS A 216 -80.16 23.93 -20.06
N ARG A 217 -79.48 25.05 -20.32
CA ARG A 217 -79.20 26.09 -19.31
C ARG A 217 -80.01 27.34 -19.60
N SER A 218 -80.27 28.12 -18.56
CA SER A 218 -80.74 29.49 -18.78
C SER A 218 -79.61 30.32 -19.43
N PRO A 219 -79.94 31.38 -20.19
CA PRO A 219 -78.93 32.28 -20.76
C PRO A 219 -77.97 32.87 -19.72
N GLU A 220 -78.44 33.10 -18.50
CA GLU A 220 -77.65 33.64 -17.38
C GLU A 220 -76.59 32.64 -16.90
N GLU A 221 -76.98 31.38 -16.65
CA GLU A 221 -76.05 30.31 -16.23
C GLU A 221 -74.98 30.01 -17.30
N PHE A 222 -75.32 30.24 -18.58
CA PHE A 222 -74.37 30.13 -19.68
C PHE A 222 -73.36 31.28 -19.68
N SER A 223 -73.82 32.51 -19.43
CA SER A 223 -72.97 33.70 -19.34
C SER A 223 -71.97 33.61 -18.16
N GLU A 224 -72.45 33.21 -16.97
CA GLU A 224 -71.60 33.00 -15.80
C GLU A 224 -70.52 31.95 -16.05
N TRP A 225 -70.88 30.86 -16.71
CA TRP A 225 -69.94 29.82 -17.09
C TRP A 225 -68.90 30.31 -18.10
N MET A 226 -69.30 31.05 -19.13
CA MET A 226 -68.37 31.64 -20.10
C MET A 226 -67.38 32.59 -19.42
N SER A 227 -67.86 33.41 -18.49
CA SER A 227 -67.02 34.29 -17.66
C SER A 227 -66.01 33.49 -16.82
N TYR A 228 -66.47 32.43 -16.15
CA TYR A 228 -65.60 31.58 -15.35
C TYR A 228 -64.56 30.81 -16.19
N LYS A 229 -64.96 30.28 -17.36
CA LYS A 229 -64.05 29.66 -18.32
C LYS A 229 -63.00 30.65 -18.83
N ALA A 230 -63.40 31.88 -19.13
CA ALA A 230 -62.47 32.94 -19.51
C ALA A 230 -61.45 33.22 -18.40
N LYS A 231 -61.89 33.31 -17.14
CA LYS A 231 -60.99 33.46 -15.97
C LYS A 231 -60.00 32.29 -15.84
N LEU A 232 -60.43 31.05 -16.06
CA LEU A 232 -59.53 29.89 -16.02
C LEU A 232 -58.52 29.88 -17.17
N LYS A 233 -58.93 30.27 -18.38
CA LYS A 233 -58.03 30.42 -19.52
C LYS A 233 -57.00 31.53 -19.29
N GLU A 234 -57.43 32.65 -18.73
CA GLU A 234 -56.53 33.75 -18.35
C GLU A 234 -55.52 33.29 -17.28
N LEU A 235 -55.99 32.58 -16.24
CA LEU A 235 -55.13 32.02 -15.20
C LEU A 235 -54.13 31.01 -15.78
N LEU A 236 -54.57 30.15 -16.71
CA LEU A 236 -53.70 29.22 -17.41
C LEU A 236 -52.64 29.95 -18.24
N SER A 237 -53.02 31.00 -18.98
CA SER A 237 -52.07 31.83 -19.76
C SER A 237 -51.02 32.47 -18.85
N LYS A 238 -51.45 33.10 -17.75
CA LYS A 238 -50.53 33.71 -16.77
C LYS A 238 -49.56 32.68 -16.18
N ARG A 239 -50.06 31.51 -15.76
CA ARG A 239 -49.21 30.43 -15.24
C ARG A 239 -48.26 29.85 -16.28
N GLN A 240 -48.66 29.79 -17.55
CA GLN A 240 -47.79 29.38 -18.64
C GLN A 240 -46.65 30.39 -18.88
N GLU A 241 -46.96 31.69 -18.86
CA GLU A 241 -45.94 32.74 -18.95
C GLU A 241 -44.98 32.72 -17.75
N GLU A 242 -45.49 32.57 -16.53
CA GLU A 242 -44.67 32.41 -15.32
C GLU A 242 -43.77 31.18 -15.41
N ALA A 243 -44.31 30.02 -15.82
CA ALA A 243 -43.52 28.81 -15.99
C ALA A 243 -42.47 28.96 -17.10
N ALA A 244 -42.76 29.67 -18.18
CA ALA A 244 -41.78 29.97 -19.22
C ALA A 244 -40.63 30.81 -18.68
N LYS A 245 -40.92 31.87 -17.90
CA LYS A 245 -39.90 32.70 -17.23
C LYS A 245 -39.06 31.88 -16.24
N VAL A 246 -39.72 31.08 -15.40
CA VAL A 246 -39.04 30.21 -14.44
C VAL A 246 -38.16 29.18 -15.15
N ASN A 247 -38.66 28.53 -16.20
CA ASN A 247 -37.88 27.57 -16.98
C ASN A 247 -36.68 28.22 -17.68
N SER A 248 -36.81 29.46 -18.16
CA SER A 248 -35.68 30.23 -18.69
C SER A 248 -34.62 30.47 -17.62
N SER A 249 -35.02 30.96 -16.43
CA SER A 249 -34.13 31.20 -15.29
C SER A 249 -33.44 29.90 -14.83
N ILE A 250 -34.20 28.80 -14.72
CA ILE A 250 -33.68 27.47 -14.39
C ILE A 250 -32.66 27.01 -15.45
N GLY A 251 -32.96 27.22 -16.73
CA GLY A 251 -32.06 26.87 -17.83
C GLY A 251 -30.73 27.63 -17.76
N GLU A 252 -30.78 28.92 -17.45
CA GLU A 252 -29.59 29.74 -17.23
C GLU A 252 -28.79 29.29 -16.00
N GLU A 253 -29.45 29.01 -14.87
CA GLU A 253 -28.77 28.52 -13.67
C GLU A 253 -28.11 27.15 -13.87
N ILE A 254 -28.79 26.23 -14.55
CA ILE A 254 -28.21 24.93 -14.90
C ILE A 254 -27.01 25.13 -15.82
N SER A 255 -27.10 26.02 -16.80
CA SER A 255 -25.99 26.33 -17.71
C SER A 255 -24.79 26.92 -16.96
N LYS A 256 -25.04 27.85 -16.02
CA LYS A 256 -24.00 28.42 -15.13
C LYS A 256 -23.30 27.35 -14.27
N ARG A 257 -24.02 26.32 -13.81
CA ARG A 257 -23.44 25.21 -13.02
C ARG A 257 -22.81 24.11 -13.88
N ALA A 258 -23.14 24.04 -15.17
CA ALA A 258 -22.57 23.06 -16.08
C ALA A 258 -21.06 23.28 -16.31
N GLU A 259 -20.60 24.53 -16.39
CA GLU A 259 -19.18 24.86 -16.56
C GLU A 259 -18.31 24.37 -15.37
N PRO A 260 -18.62 24.68 -14.09
CA PRO A 260 -17.90 24.12 -12.95
C PRO A 260 -17.90 22.58 -12.91
N LEU A 261 -19.00 21.93 -13.31
CA LEU A 261 -19.06 20.47 -13.38
C LEU A 261 -18.08 19.93 -14.42
N GLN A 262 -18.01 20.53 -15.61
CA GLN A 262 -17.02 20.16 -16.62
C GLN A 262 -15.60 20.37 -16.12
N LEU A 263 -15.33 21.46 -15.40
CA LEU A 263 -14.03 21.72 -14.78
C LEU A 263 -13.67 20.62 -13.77
N LEU A 264 -14.59 20.26 -12.86
CA LEU A 264 -14.36 19.19 -11.86
C LEU A 264 -14.15 17.82 -12.53
N ASP A 265 -14.86 17.52 -13.61
CA ASP A 265 -14.65 16.29 -14.36
C ASP A 265 -13.26 16.29 -15.03
N SER A 266 -12.83 17.41 -15.61
CA SER A 266 -11.47 17.54 -16.16
C SER A 266 -10.38 17.38 -15.08
N GLN A 267 -10.55 18.01 -13.91
CA GLN A 267 -9.67 17.82 -12.75
C GLN A 267 -9.64 16.37 -12.29
N SER A 268 -10.78 15.68 -12.23
CA SER A 268 -10.83 14.26 -11.86
C SER A 268 -10.03 13.40 -12.84
N THR A 269 -10.10 13.68 -14.15
CA THR A 269 -9.29 12.95 -15.14
C THR A 269 -7.79 13.23 -14.99
N GLN A 270 -7.40 14.47 -14.70
CA GLN A 270 -6.01 14.85 -14.48
C GLN A 270 -5.43 14.17 -13.23
N LEU A 271 -6.16 14.20 -12.10
CA LEU A 271 -5.74 13.54 -10.86
C LEU A 271 -5.59 12.02 -11.06
N ARG A 272 -6.52 11.38 -11.76
CA ARG A 272 -6.40 9.94 -12.10
C ARG A 272 -5.16 9.64 -12.94
N LYS A 273 -4.82 10.50 -13.90
CA LYS A 273 -3.59 10.37 -14.71
C LYS A 273 -2.34 10.48 -13.83
N GLN A 274 -2.29 11.48 -12.95
CA GLN A 274 -1.17 11.66 -12.03
C GLN A 274 -1.03 10.48 -11.06
N MET A 275 -2.14 9.98 -10.50
CA MET A 275 -2.13 8.76 -9.68
C MET A 275 -1.62 7.55 -10.47
N GLY A 276 -1.99 7.43 -11.75
CA GLY A 276 -1.45 6.41 -12.65
C GLY A 276 0.07 6.48 -12.77
N MET A 277 0.61 7.68 -13.00
CA MET A 277 2.07 7.88 -13.09
C MET A 277 2.81 7.52 -11.79
N VAL A 278 2.27 7.90 -10.63
CA VAL A 278 2.86 7.54 -9.32
C VAL A 278 2.82 6.02 -9.12
N ARG A 279 1.71 5.37 -9.47
CA ARG A 279 1.58 3.91 -9.41
C ARG A 279 2.57 3.20 -10.32
N ASP A 280 2.74 3.67 -11.55
CA ASP A 280 3.69 3.08 -12.51
C ASP A 280 5.14 3.24 -12.01
N ALA A 281 5.47 4.39 -11.41
CA ALA A 281 6.76 4.62 -10.77
C ALA A 281 6.99 3.67 -9.57
N GLN A 282 5.98 3.46 -8.73
CA GLN A 282 6.04 2.49 -7.62
C GLN A 282 6.25 1.07 -8.13
N ILE A 283 5.49 0.63 -9.15
CA ILE A 283 5.61 -0.70 -9.74
C ILE A 283 7.02 -0.88 -10.32
N SER A 284 7.51 0.08 -11.09
CA SER A 284 8.86 0.03 -11.69
C SER A 284 9.95 -0.07 -10.61
N HIS A 285 9.82 0.71 -9.54
CA HIS A 285 10.75 0.68 -8.41
C HIS A 285 10.73 -0.68 -7.70
N TYR A 286 9.55 -1.19 -7.35
CA TYR A 286 9.40 -2.48 -6.66
C TYR A 286 9.86 -3.67 -7.52
N LEU A 287 9.63 -3.66 -8.84
CA LEU A 287 10.15 -4.68 -9.74
C LEU A 287 11.68 -4.63 -9.82
N SER A 288 12.29 -3.45 -9.80
CA SER A 288 13.74 -3.30 -9.74
C SER A 288 14.30 -3.90 -8.44
N LEU A 289 13.70 -3.58 -7.29
CA LEU A 289 14.11 -4.14 -6.00
C LEU A 289 13.94 -5.67 -5.94
N LEU A 290 12.83 -6.18 -6.48
CA LEU A 290 12.57 -7.62 -6.55
C LEU A 290 13.64 -8.33 -7.37
N LYS A 291 13.96 -7.80 -8.56
CA LYS A 291 14.98 -8.37 -9.45
C LYS A 291 16.38 -8.32 -8.84
N GLU A 292 16.70 -7.25 -8.11
CA GLU A 292 17.96 -7.13 -7.38
C GLU A 292 18.03 -8.03 -6.14
N GLY A 293 16.89 -8.52 -5.65
CA GLY A 293 16.83 -9.34 -4.44
C GLY A 293 17.07 -8.55 -3.15
N LYS A 294 16.77 -7.24 -3.17
CA LYS A 294 17.06 -6.32 -2.07
C LYS A 294 15.80 -5.89 -1.35
N ASP A 295 15.96 -5.65 -0.05
CA ASP A 295 14.90 -5.22 0.86
C ASP A 295 15.25 -3.86 1.50
N THR A 296 14.30 -2.92 1.45
CA THR A 296 14.38 -1.57 2.05
C THR A 296 13.57 -1.43 3.35
N ARG A 297 12.67 -2.37 3.67
CA ARG A 297 11.67 -2.31 4.75
C ARG A 297 11.88 -3.36 5.86
N SER A 298 12.96 -4.13 5.78
CA SER A 298 13.37 -5.10 6.83
C SER A 298 12.49 -6.34 6.95
N GLU A 299 11.64 -6.59 5.96
CA GLU A 299 10.68 -7.71 5.94
C GLU A 299 11.05 -8.80 4.92
N GLY A 300 12.14 -8.60 4.17
CA GLY A 300 12.53 -9.45 3.03
C GLY A 300 11.68 -9.21 1.78
N LEU A 301 11.90 -9.96 0.72
CA LEU A 301 11.18 -9.83 -0.55
C LEU A 301 9.66 -10.06 -0.41
N VAL A 302 9.22 -10.66 0.70
CA VAL A 302 7.80 -10.83 1.05
C VAL A 302 7.05 -9.51 1.00
N TRP A 303 7.61 -8.41 1.50
CA TRP A 303 6.92 -7.12 1.49
C TRP A 303 6.79 -6.55 0.07
N ILE A 304 7.80 -6.76 -0.79
CA ILE A 304 7.80 -6.27 -2.17
C ILE A 304 6.69 -6.95 -2.95
N VAL A 305 6.59 -8.27 -2.83
CA VAL A 305 5.52 -9.07 -3.45
C VAL A 305 4.14 -8.59 -2.97
N ARG A 306 3.99 -8.37 -1.65
CA ARG A 306 2.77 -7.82 -1.07
C ARG A 306 2.43 -6.44 -1.65
N SER A 307 3.41 -5.54 -1.75
CA SER A 307 3.23 -4.20 -2.32
C SER A 307 2.83 -4.24 -3.78
N LEU A 308 3.45 -5.12 -4.58
CA LEU A 308 3.07 -5.32 -5.99
C LEU A 308 1.64 -5.82 -6.13
N TRP A 309 1.20 -6.77 -5.30
CA TRP A 309 -0.19 -7.24 -5.31
C TRP A 309 -1.20 -6.17 -4.87
N LYS A 310 -0.87 -5.33 -3.89
CA LYS A 310 -1.69 -4.14 -3.53
C LYS A 310 -1.84 -3.18 -4.71
N LEU A 311 -0.82 -3.07 -5.54
CA LEU A 311 -0.84 -2.30 -6.80
C LEU A 311 -1.44 -3.09 -7.97
N ASN A 312 -2.11 -4.22 -7.73
CA ASN A 312 -2.69 -5.13 -8.73
C ASN A 312 -1.70 -5.59 -9.82
N GLN A 313 -0.41 -5.68 -9.48
CA GLN A 313 0.62 -6.20 -10.38
C GLN A 313 0.87 -7.69 -10.05
N PRO A 314 0.61 -8.63 -10.98
CA PRO A 314 0.94 -10.03 -10.75
C PRO A 314 2.46 -10.22 -10.74
N VAL A 315 2.93 -11.12 -9.88
CA VAL A 315 4.34 -11.46 -9.72
C VAL A 315 4.55 -12.88 -10.25
N SER A 316 5.36 -13.02 -11.30
CA SER A 316 5.75 -14.34 -11.81
C SER A 316 7.07 -14.81 -11.16
N PRO A 317 7.32 -16.13 -11.05
CA PRO A 317 8.58 -16.66 -10.52
C PRO A 317 9.83 -16.16 -11.26
N GLU A 318 9.70 -15.82 -12.55
CA GLU A 318 10.78 -15.32 -13.40
C GLU A 318 11.25 -13.90 -13.02
N MET A 319 10.45 -13.15 -12.27
CA MET A 319 10.80 -11.81 -11.81
C MET A 319 11.76 -11.83 -10.61
N PHE A 320 11.93 -12.99 -9.98
CA PHE A 320 12.81 -13.14 -8.83
C PHE A 320 14.28 -13.23 -9.25
N PRO A 321 15.21 -12.94 -8.32
CA PRO A 321 16.64 -13.09 -8.57
C PRO A 321 17.00 -14.54 -8.90
N SER A 322 17.95 -14.73 -9.81
CA SER A 322 18.41 -16.05 -10.26
C SER A 322 19.11 -16.88 -9.17
N PHE A 323 19.48 -16.25 -8.05
CA PHE A 323 20.10 -16.92 -6.92
C PHE A 323 19.09 -17.62 -6.00
N LEU A 324 17.79 -17.36 -6.17
CA LEU A 324 16.74 -18.06 -5.43
C LEU A 324 16.30 -19.30 -6.20
N ASP A 325 16.18 -20.41 -5.49
CA ASP A 325 15.57 -21.61 -6.02
C ASP A 325 14.05 -21.52 -6.06
N THR A 326 13.42 -22.44 -6.79
CA THR A 326 11.96 -22.49 -6.93
C THR A 326 11.26 -22.63 -5.58
N ASP A 327 11.84 -23.38 -4.65
CA ASP A 327 11.24 -23.63 -3.35
C ASP A 327 11.24 -22.37 -2.46
N ALA A 328 12.34 -21.59 -2.46
CA ALA A 328 12.39 -20.29 -1.77
C ALA A 328 11.41 -19.29 -2.40
N ILE A 329 11.31 -19.25 -3.73
CA ILE A 329 10.35 -18.39 -4.43
C ILE A 329 8.91 -18.76 -4.02
N HIS A 330 8.57 -20.05 -4.00
CA HIS A 330 7.26 -20.51 -3.56
C HIS A 330 7.00 -20.17 -2.09
N SER A 331 8.00 -20.30 -1.23
CA SER A 331 7.89 -19.92 0.19
C SER A 331 7.63 -18.41 0.35
N ILE A 332 8.36 -17.55 -0.37
CA ILE A 332 8.15 -16.09 -0.36
C ILE A 332 6.72 -15.74 -0.83
N LEU A 333 6.25 -16.34 -1.92
CA LEU A 333 4.90 -16.11 -2.43
C LEU A 333 3.83 -16.58 -1.43
N PHE A 334 4.02 -17.74 -0.81
CA PHE A 334 3.12 -18.25 0.22
C PHE A 334 3.08 -17.33 1.45
N LEU A 335 4.24 -16.90 1.94
CA LEU A 335 4.34 -15.96 3.07
C LEU A 335 3.66 -14.64 2.74
N ALA A 336 3.88 -14.09 1.55
CA ALA A 336 3.23 -12.86 1.10
C ALA A 336 1.70 -13.01 1.07
N GLN A 337 1.21 -14.16 0.59
CA GLN A 337 -0.22 -14.43 0.51
C GLN A 337 -0.85 -14.44 1.90
N LYS A 338 -0.23 -15.16 2.84
CA LYS A 338 -0.71 -15.22 4.22
C LYS A 338 -0.60 -13.88 4.94
N SER A 339 0.42 -13.07 4.65
CA SER A 339 0.49 -11.70 5.18
C SER A 339 -0.64 -10.81 4.65
N VAL A 340 -1.04 -10.93 3.38
CA VAL A 340 -2.21 -10.20 2.84
C VAL A 340 -3.51 -10.65 3.52
N GLU A 341 -3.70 -11.96 3.73
CA GLU A 341 -4.86 -12.49 4.47
C GLU A 341 -4.94 -11.93 5.90
N ILE A 342 -3.80 -11.84 6.61
CA ILE A 342 -3.71 -11.24 7.95
C ILE A 342 -4.11 -9.76 7.92
N GLU A 343 -3.63 -9.00 6.93
CA GLU A 343 -3.96 -7.58 6.79
C GLU A 343 -5.45 -7.37 6.57
N GLN A 344 -6.07 -8.13 5.65
CA GLN A 344 -7.50 -8.05 5.36
C GLN A 344 -8.36 -8.35 6.60
N LEU A 345 -8.03 -9.40 7.35
CA LEU A 345 -8.73 -9.73 8.60
C LEU A 345 -8.54 -8.65 9.66
N SER A 346 -7.35 -8.07 9.75
CA SER A 346 -7.07 -6.98 10.71
C SER A 346 -7.84 -5.70 10.37
N GLU A 347 -7.99 -5.38 9.08
CA GLU A 347 -8.78 -4.25 8.60
C GLU A 347 -10.27 -4.46 8.87
N GLU A 348 -10.77 -5.68 8.67
CA GLU A 348 -12.17 -6.03 8.96
C GLU A 348 -12.48 -5.93 10.45
N LEU A 349 -11.61 -6.47 11.31
CA LEU A 349 -11.71 -6.31 12.77
C LEU A 349 -11.68 -4.83 13.18
N ALA A 350 -10.82 -4.01 12.57
CA ALA A 350 -10.77 -2.58 12.83
C ALA A 350 -12.05 -1.86 12.37
N ARG A 351 -12.65 -2.28 11.24
CA ARG A 351 -13.93 -1.74 10.74
C ARG A 351 -15.08 -2.07 11.69
N ILE A 352 -15.17 -3.32 12.14
CA ILE A 352 -16.19 -3.77 13.11
C ILE A 352 -16.02 -3.02 14.44
N SER A 353 -14.78 -2.85 14.91
CA SER A 353 -14.48 -2.09 16.13
C SER A 353 -14.95 -0.63 16.04
N LYS A 354 -14.72 0.04 14.90
CA LYS A 354 -15.20 1.42 14.66
C LYS A 354 -16.72 1.53 14.63
N LEU A 355 -17.41 0.58 14.00
CA LEU A 355 -18.88 0.50 13.98
C LEU A 355 -19.44 0.29 15.39
N GLY A 356 -18.80 -0.57 16.19
CA GLY A 356 -19.13 -0.75 17.60
C GLY A 356 -18.98 0.53 18.39
N SER A 357 -17.86 1.24 18.25
CA SER A 357 -17.57 2.47 18.99
C SER A 357 -18.53 3.64 18.66
N MET A 358 -18.91 3.81 17.39
CA MET A 358 -19.82 4.89 16.99
C MET A 358 -21.23 4.77 17.58
N ASN A 359 -21.68 3.55 17.88
CA ASN A 359 -22.99 3.32 18.49
C ASN A 359 -23.06 3.61 20.00
N PHE A 360 -21.91 3.87 20.67
CA PHE A 360 -21.85 4.11 22.12
C PHE A 360 -21.55 5.57 22.52
N SER A 361 -21.41 6.50 21.57
CA SER A 361 -20.83 7.83 21.83
C SER A 361 -21.80 8.96 22.19
N GLY A 362 -23.11 8.74 22.34
CA GLY A 362 -24.08 9.82 22.52
C GLY A 362 -24.79 9.89 23.87
N ASN A 363 -25.56 8.85 24.21
CA ASN A 363 -26.50 8.87 25.34
C ASN A 363 -26.31 7.71 26.34
N ASP A 364 -25.32 6.85 26.10
CA ASP A 364 -25.24 5.56 26.78
C ASP A 364 -24.37 5.53 28.03
N LYS A 365 -23.89 6.66 28.57
CA LYS A 365 -23.30 6.63 29.93
C LYS A 365 -24.26 6.05 30.95
N TRP A 366 -25.56 6.35 30.83
CA TRP A 366 -26.59 5.82 31.71
C TRP A 366 -26.97 4.37 31.38
N ASN A 367 -27.06 4.04 30.09
CA ASN A 367 -27.31 2.67 29.63
C ASN A 367 -26.14 1.73 29.90
N ASN A 368 -24.91 2.22 30.00
CA ASN A 368 -23.73 1.43 30.35
C ASN A 368 -23.70 1.15 31.87
N ILE A 369 -24.18 2.07 32.71
CA ILE A 369 -24.40 1.79 34.13
C ILE A 369 -25.53 0.76 34.30
N HIS A 370 -26.65 0.88 33.58
CA HIS A 370 -27.72 -0.12 33.62
C HIS A 370 -27.31 -1.47 33.04
N ALA A 371 -26.57 -1.51 31.92
CA ALA A 371 -26.07 -2.75 31.33
C ALA A 371 -24.99 -3.40 32.21
N ARG A 372 -24.12 -2.60 32.84
CA ARG A 372 -23.12 -3.10 33.80
C ARG A 372 -23.76 -3.53 35.12
N LEU A 373 -24.76 -2.81 35.62
CA LEU A 373 -25.60 -3.23 36.74
C LEU A 373 -26.39 -4.49 36.39
N PHE A 374 -26.89 -4.61 35.15
CA PHE A 374 -27.60 -5.81 34.66
C PHE A 374 -26.65 -7.00 34.53
N GLN A 375 -25.42 -6.81 34.04
CA GLN A 375 -24.41 -7.88 34.02
C GLN A 375 -23.95 -8.28 35.43
N LEU A 376 -23.78 -7.30 36.33
CA LEU A 376 -23.49 -7.56 37.74
C LEU A 376 -24.67 -8.28 38.42
N THR A 377 -25.92 -7.87 38.20
CA THR A 377 -27.11 -8.54 38.75
C THR A 377 -27.41 -9.87 38.09
N LYS A 378 -27.04 -10.08 36.82
CA LYS A 378 -27.11 -11.39 36.16
C LYS A 378 -26.13 -12.38 36.78
N ASN A 379 -25.01 -11.90 37.32
CA ASN A 379 -24.08 -12.72 38.10
C ASN A 379 -24.46 -12.79 39.60
N ILE A 380 -25.26 -11.84 40.10
CA ILE A 380 -25.91 -11.89 41.42
C ILE A 380 -27.33 -12.47 41.23
N GLN A 381 -27.45 -13.61 40.56
CA GLN A 381 -28.71 -14.34 40.48
C GLN A 381 -29.11 -14.77 41.90
N THR A 382 -29.83 -13.91 42.61
CA THR A 382 -30.68 -14.35 43.71
C THR A 382 -31.76 -15.20 43.06
N GLN A 383 -31.58 -16.52 43.08
CA GLN A 383 -32.60 -17.47 42.63
C GLN A 383 -33.89 -17.07 43.34
N LYS A 384 -34.91 -16.62 42.60
CA LYS A 384 -36.19 -16.23 43.22
C LYS A 384 -36.83 -17.52 43.73
N PRO A 385 -37.03 -17.68 45.04
CA PRO A 385 -37.64 -18.88 45.59
C PRO A 385 -39.07 -18.99 45.07
N LYS A 386 -39.38 -20.06 44.34
CA LYS A 386 -40.75 -20.36 43.95
C LYS A 386 -41.31 -21.32 44.98
N ASN A 387 -42.25 -20.82 45.77
CA ASN A 387 -42.91 -21.61 46.79
C ASN A 387 -43.95 -22.50 46.11
N VAL A 388 -43.61 -23.78 45.93
CA VAL A 388 -44.52 -24.77 45.38
C VAL A 388 -45.15 -25.52 46.54
N TRP A 389 -46.47 -25.48 46.63
CA TRP A 389 -47.20 -26.26 47.62
C TRP A 389 -47.24 -27.73 47.19
N ASP A 390 -46.52 -28.58 47.91
CA ASP A 390 -46.54 -30.01 47.63
C ASP A 390 -47.81 -30.63 48.24
N LYS A 391 -48.69 -31.13 47.37
CA LYS A 391 -50.00 -31.67 47.74
C LYS A 391 -49.89 -32.99 48.51
N VAL A 392 -48.79 -33.73 48.33
CA VAL A 392 -48.62 -35.06 48.97
C VAL A 392 -48.15 -34.88 50.41
N THR A 393 -47.14 -34.03 50.62
CA THR A 393 -46.59 -33.76 51.95
C THR A 393 -47.36 -32.67 52.72
N LYS A 394 -48.25 -31.92 52.03
CA LYS A 394 -48.97 -30.75 52.56
C LYS A 394 -48.03 -29.71 53.18
N GLN A 395 -46.83 -29.56 52.61
CA GLN A 395 -45.84 -28.58 53.04
C GLN A 395 -45.44 -27.68 51.87
N MET A 396 -45.02 -26.47 52.20
CA MET A 396 -44.53 -25.51 51.23
C MET A 396 -43.06 -25.83 50.94
N VAL A 397 -42.76 -26.27 49.73
CA VAL A 397 -41.38 -26.57 49.29
C VAL A 397 -40.88 -25.41 48.46
N VAL A 398 -39.75 -24.84 48.86
CA VAL A 398 -39.08 -23.78 48.11
C VAL A 398 -38.26 -24.44 47.01
N VAL A 399 -38.70 -24.31 45.76
CA VAL A 399 -37.98 -24.82 44.59
C VAL A 399 -37.34 -23.63 43.88
N TYR A 400 -36.03 -23.73 43.63
CA TYR A 400 -35.30 -22.76 42.84
C TYR A 400 -35.27 -23.24 41.38
N GLU A 401 -36.01 -22.55 40.50
CA GLU A 401 -35.99 -22.80 39.05
C GLU A 401 -34.85 -22.00 38.41
N ASP A 402 -33.99 -22.66 37.63
CA ASP A 402 -32.96 -21.99 36.81
C ASP A 402 -33.63 -21.31 35.62
N ASP A 403 -33.73 -19.98 35.69
CA ASP A 403 -34.44 -19.08 34.75
C ASP A 403 -33.78 -18.95 33.36
N THR A 404 -33.22 -20.03 32.82
CA THR A 404 -32.43 -20.04 31.57
C THR A 404 -33.26 -20.08 30.29
N GLN A 405 -34.59 -20.20 30.34
CA GLN A 405 -35.39 -20.49 29.13
C GLN A 405 -36.45 -19.45 28.72
N ALA A 406 -36.56 -18.28 29.38
CA ALA A 406 -37.74 -17.42 29.19
C ALA A 406 -37.56 -16.10 28.39
N ASN A 407 -36.47 -15.90 27.62
CA ASN A 407 -36.32 -14.68 26.79
C ASN A 407 -35.71 -14.99 25.42
N GLU A 408 -36.48 -15.58 24.50
CA GLU A 408 -36.07 -15.81 23.10
C GLU A 408 -36.56 -14.75 22.09
N ASP A 409 -37.46 -13.83 22.46
CA ASP A 409 -38.05 -12.89 21.47
C ASP A 409 -37.41 -11.48 21.40
N GLY A 410 -36.20 -11.32 21.95
CA GLY A 410 -35.42 -10.09 21.76
C GLY A 410 -34.52 -10.18 20.51
N PRO A 411 -34.60 -9.24 19.53
CA PRO A 411 -33.77 -9.31 18.33
C PRO A 411 -32.28 -9.22 18.67
N SER A 412 -31.64 -10.40 18.62
CA SER A 412 -30.24 -10.70 18.31
C SER A 412 -29.26 -9.52 18.26
N LYS A 413 -28.80 -9.06 19.44
CA LYS A 413 -27.56 -8.27 19.58
C LYS A 413 -26.36 -9.13 20.03
N VAL A 414 -26.59 -10.40 20.37
CA VAL A 414 -25.59 -11.35 20.93
C VAL A 414 -24.68 -11.97 19.85
N VAL A 415 -25.11 -11.97 18.58
CA VAL A 415 -24.36 -12.58 17.45
C VAL A 415 -23.02 -11.87 17.17
N SER A 416 -22.91 -10.58 17.48
CA SER A 416 -21.71 -9.77 17.15
C SER A 416 -20.47 -10.06 18.02
N ILE A 417 -20.64 -10.62 19.22
CA ILE A 417 -19.51 -10.87 20.13
C ILE A 417 -18.78 -12.18 19.77
N SER A 418 -19.52 -13.19 19.29
CA SER A 418 -18.94 -14.48 18.89
C SER A 418 -18.09 -14.39 17.62
N GLU A 419 -18.50 -13.60 16.63
CA GLU A 419 -17.80 -13.48 15.34
C GLU A 419 -16.43 -12.82 15.49
N ASN A 420 -16.32 -11.77 16.32
CA ASN A 420 -15.05 -11.10 16.58
C ASN A 420 -14.03 -12.04 17.24
N LYS A 421 -14.47 -12.85 18.21
CA LYS A 421 -13.59 -13.82 18.88
C LYS A 421 -13.07 -14.89 17.91
N ILE A 422 -13.91 -15.34 16.97
CA ILE A 422 -13.53 -16.30 15.93
C ILE A 422 -12.50 -15.67 14.98
N ASN A 423 -12.73 -14.43 14.54
CA ASN A 423 -11.80 -13.72 13.65
C ASN A 423 -10.45 -13.44 14.32
N ASP A 424 -10.42 -13.09 15.61
CA ASP A 424 -9.20 -12.90 16.38
C ASP A 424 -8.39 -14.21 16.51
N GLN A 425 -9.06 -15.33 16.81
CA GLN A 425 -8.42 -16.64 16.85
C GLN A 425 -7.87 -17.06 15.48
N HIS A 426 -8.61 -16.80 14.42
CA HIS A 426 -8.17 -17.04 13.06
C HIS A 426 -6.92 -16.21 12.70
N LEU A 427 -6.93 -14.92 13.02
CA LEU A 427 -5.78 -14.01 12.84
C LEU A 427 -4.54 -14.53 13.58
N GLN A 428 -4.69 -14.98 14.84
CA GLN A 428 -3.59 -15.56 15.61
C GLN A 428 -3.07 -16.85 14.97
N SER A 429 -3.96 -17.73 14.50
CA SER A 429 -3.56 -18.97 13.82
C SER A 429 -2.75 -18.70 12.54
N LEU A 430 -3.14 -17.69 11.75
CA LEU A 430 -2.43 -17.31 10.53
C LEU A 430 -1.05 -16.73 10.83
N ARG A 431 -0.91 -15.91 11.88
CA ARG A 431 0.38 -15.40 12.34
C ARG A 431 1.34 -16.52 12.73
N GLU A 432 0.84 -17.54 13.43
CA GLU A 432 1.64 -18.72 13.78
C GLU A 432 2.03 -19.55 12.55
N VAL A 433 1.14 -19.69 11.56
CA VAL A 433 1.46 -20.35 10.28
C VAL A 433 2.58 -19.62 9.54
N VAL A 434 2.48 -18.28 9.42
CA VAL A 434 3.53 -17.45 8.78
C VAL A 434 4.86 -17.61 9.51
N LYS A 435 4.84 -17.54 10.84
CA LYS A 435 6.05 -17.69 11.66
C LYS A 435 6.71 -19.05 11.46
N LYS A 436 5.94 -20.14 11.53
CA LYS A 436 6.46 -21.51 11.34
C LYS A 436 6.97 -21.75 9.93
N ALA A 437 6.23 -21.31 8.91
CA ALA A 437 6.66 -21.45 7.51
C ALA A 437 7.97 -20.71 7.25
N LYS A 438 8.13 -19.52 7.83
CA LYS A 438 9.36 -18.74 7.78
C LYS A 438 10.52 -19.46 8.47
N GLU A 439 10.32 -19.98 9.68
CA GLU A 439 11.36 -20.74 10.40
C GLU A 439 11.81 -22.01 9.65
N LEU A 440 10.86 -22.78 9.10
CA LEU A 440 11.15 -23.98 8.32
C LEU A 440 11.96 -23.68 7.07
N GLU A 441 11.63 -22.59 6.36
CA GLU A 441 12.36 -22.20 5.15
C GLU A 441 13.79 -21.76 5.46
N LEU A 442 13.99 -21.01 6.55
CA LEU A 442 15.34 -20.61 6.97
C LEU A 442 16.19 -21.82 7.36
N GLN A 443 15.59 -22.82 8.02
CA GLN A 443 16.26 -24.08 8.34
C GLN A 443 16.62 -24.88 7.08
N ARG A 444 15.71 -24.97 6.11
CA ARG A 444 15.97 -25.62 4.81
C ARG A 444 17.16 -24.99 4.11
N LEU A 445 17.16 -23.67 3.94
CA LEU A 445 18.24 -22.95 3.25
C LEU A 445 19.58 -23.04 3.98
N ALA A 446 19.56 -23.00 5.31
CA ALA A 446 20.76 -23.23 6.11
C ALA A 446 21.35 -24.63 5.89
N GLN A 447 20.50 -25.67 5.85
CA GLN A 447 20.93 -27.03 5.57
C GLN A 447 21.46 -27.19 4.14
N GLU A 448 20.80 -26.61 3.15
CA GLU A 448 21.26 -26.65 1.76
C GLU A 448 22.59 -25.93 1.57
N CYS A 449 22.79 -24.77 2.18
CA CYS A 449 24.08 -24.09 2.13
C CYS A 449 25.22 -24.95 2.72
N LEU A 450 24.93 -25.77 3.75
CA LEU A 450 25.91 -26.68 4.34
C LEU A 450 26.16 -27.95 3.51
N LEU A 451 25.13 -28.49 2.85
CA LEU A 451 25.18 -29.82 2.23
C LEU A 451 25.38 -29.77 0.71
N SER A 452 24.71 -28.85 0.01
CA SER A 452 24.60 -28.85 -1.46
C SER A 452 25.51 -27.84 -2.14
N SER A 453 26.43 -27.22 -1.38
CA SER A 453 27.33 -26.18 -1.88
C SER A 453 26.57 -25.05 -2.59
N TYR A 454 25.39 -24.66 -2.08
CA TYR A 454 24.53 -23.59 -2.64
C TYR A 454 25.35 -22.32 -2.96
N GLU A 455 26.28 -21.97 -2.07
CA GLU A 455 27.20 -20.84 -2.24
C GLU A 455 28.05 -20.96 -3.50
N THR A 456 28.53 -22.16 -3.85
CA THR A 456 29.32 -22.39 -5.08
C THR A 456 28.45 -22.36 -6.34
N LYS A 457 27.21 -22.84 -6.26
CA LYS A 457 26.31 -22.93 -7.41
C LYS A 457 25.81 -21.56 -7.86
N TYR A 458 25.45 -20.70 -6.91
CA TYR A 458 24.86 -19.39 -7.18
C TYR A 458 25.78 -18.21 -6.88
N ASN A 459 27.00 -18.48 -6.37
CA ASN A 459 27.97 -17.47 -5.95
C ASN A 459 27.37 -16.44 -4.98
N ILE A 460 26.58 -16.93 -4.03
CA ILE A 460 25.87 -16.09 -3.06
C ILE A 460 26.12 -16.56 -1.64
N THR A 461 26.22 -15.62 -0.70
CA THR A 461 26.42 -15.95 0.70
C THR A 461 25.10 -16.35 1.37
N LEU A 462 25.17 -17.24 2.38
CA LEU A 462 24.00 -17.54 3.22
C LEU A 462 23.36 -16.27 3.80
N LYS A 463 24.14 -15.24 4.11
CA LYS A 463 23.67 -13.95 4.63
C LYS A 463 22.71 -13.27 3.65
N GLU A 464 23.09 -13.16 2.38
CA GLU A 464 22.26 -12.54 1.34
C GLU A 464 20.99 -13.35 1.08
N LEU A 465 21.11 -14.68 1.01
CA LEU A 465 19.99 -15.60 0.81
C LEU A 465 18.93 -15.47 1.92
N LEU A 466 19.36 -15.48 3.18
CA LEU A 466 18.45 -15.29 4.31
C LEU A 466 17.89 -13.87 4.32
N SER A 467 18.70 -12.84 4.00
CA SER A 467 18.22 -11.45 3.96
C SER A 467 17.06 -11.25 2.98
N ALA A 468 17.03 -12.00 1.87
CA ALA A 468 15.91 -11.99 0.92
C ALA A 468 14.59 -12.51 1.52
N ILE A 469 14.62 -13.29 2.60
CA ILE A 469 13.42 -13.87 3.24
C ILE A 469 13.04 -13.15 4.52
N VAL A 470 14.02 -12.85 5.38
CA VAL A 470 13.78 -12.25 6.69
C VAL A 470 13.91 -10.74 6.71
N GLY A 471 14.62 -10.16 5.74
CA GLY A 471 15.04 -8.77 5.74
C GLY A 471 16.32 -8.53 6.54
N VAL A 472 16.94 -7.37 6.30
CA VAL A 472 18.29 -7.05 6.81
C VAL A 472 18.31 -6.87 8.33
N GLU A 473 17.31 -6.23 8.93
CA GLU A 473 17.31 -5.95 10.37
C GLU A 473 17.09 -7.21 11.22
N SER A 474 16.31 -8.16 10.70
CA SER A 474 16.04 -9.43 11.40
C SER A 474 17.15 -10.45 11.22
N LEU A 475 18.06 -10.23 10.27
CA LEU A 475 19.05 -11.20 9.81
C LEU A 475 19.96 -11.69 10.94
N ASP A 476 20.49 -10.79 11.76
CA ASP A 476 21.44 -11.15 12.83
C ASP A 476 20.81 -12.10 13.86
N ARG A 477 19.52 -11.90 14.17
CA ARG A 477 18.77 -12.78 15.08
C ARG A 477 18.66 -14.20 14.53
N TYR A 478 18.35 -14.34 13.24
CA TYR A 478 18.23 -15.65 12.60
C TYR A 478 19.58 -16.30 12.34
N MET A 479 20.60 -15.53 11.96
CA MET A 479 21.97 -15.99 11.82
C MET A 479 22.53 -16.55 13.13
N ALA A 480 22.24 -15.91 14.27
CA ALA A 480 22.63 -16.41 15.59
C ALA A 480 21.93 -17.74 15.93
N ALA A 481 20.64 -17.86 15.63
CA ALA A 481 19.89 -19.10 15.83
C ALA A 481 20.43 -20.25 14.96
N ILE A 482 20.64 -19.99 13.66
CA ILE A 482 21.20 -20.97 12.72
C ILE A 482 22.62 -21.38 13.14
N SER A 483 23.48 -20.43 13.53
CA SER A 483 24.84 -20.72 13.99
C SER A 483 24.84 -21.60 15.25
N LYS A 484 23.88 -21.40 16.16
CA LYS A 484 23.70 -22.23 17.35
C LYS A 484 23.27 -23.65 16.98
N GLU A 485 22.31 -23.80 16.07
CA GLU A 485 21.87 -25.11 15.56
C GLU A 485 23.01 -25.84 14.83
N GLN A 486 23.76 -25.14 13.99
CA GLN A 486 24.93 -25.69 13.30
C GLN A 486 26.00 -26.18 14.27
N LYS A 487 26.26 -25.42 15.34
CA LYS A 487 27.18 -25.84 16.39
C LYS A 487 26.68 -27.11 17.09
N GLN A 488 25.41 -27.15 17.48
CA GLN A 488 24.81 -28.34 18.10
C GLN A 488 24.87 -29.57 17.19
N LEU A 489 24.66 -29.42 15.88
CA LEU A 489 24.79 -30.50 14.92
C LEU A 489 26.23 -30.99 14.80
N LYS A 490 27.22 -30.08 14.77
CA LYS A 490 28.64 -30.43 14.77
C LYS A 490 29.03 -31.16 16.05
N ASP A 491 28.63 -30.64 17.22
CA ASP A 491 28.91 -31.25 18.52
C ASP A 491 28.31 -32.67 18.60
N ARG A 492 27.09 -32.87 18.08
CA ARG A 492 26.46 -34.21 17.98
C ARG A 492 27.25 -35.13 17.05
N LEU A 493 27.69 -34.65 15.90
CA LEU A 493 28.43 -35.43 14.92
C LEU A 493 29.83 -35.81 15.44
N GLU A 494 30.47 -34.95 16.22
CA GLU A 494 31.72 -35.26 16.92
C GLU A 494 31.51 -36.27 18.04
N SER A 495 30.43 -36.15 18.82
CA SER A 495 30.09 -37.12 19.88
C SER A 495 29.77 -38.52 19.34
N THR A 496 29.25 -38.64 18.11
CA THR A 496 29.02 -39.94 17.48
C THR A 496 30.30 -40.52 16.86
N LYS A 497 31.25 -39.68 16.44
CA LYS A 497 32.57 -40.14 15.99
C LYS A 497 33.39 -40.77 17.11
N THR A 498 33.24 -40.35 18.37
CA THR A 498 33.90 -40.98 19.52
C THR A 498 33.41 -42.40 19.84
N PHE A 499 32.34 -42.87 19.19
CA PHE A 499 31.92 -44.28 19.21
C PHE A 499 32.53 -45.13 18.07
N SER A 500 33.60 -44.67 17.42
CA SER A 500 34.38 -45.52 16.53
C SER A 500 34.97 -46.68 17.34
N PHE A 501 34.34 -47.85 17.21
CA PHE A 501 34.76 -49.11 17.81
C PHE A 501 36.28 -49.26 17.74
N ALA A 502 36.93 -49.26 18.91
CA ALA A 502 38.19 -49.97 19.07
C ALA A 502 37.90 -51.44 18.73
N ARG A 503 38.06 -51.79 17.44
CA ARG A 503 38.14 -53.19 17.01
C ARG A 503 39.46 -53.70 17.55
N ASN A 504 39.39 -54.46 18.65
CA ASN A 504 40.39 -55.49 18.95
C ASN A 504 40.25 -56.63 17.94
#